data_AF-A0A956W3L3-F1
#
_entry.id   AF-A0A956W3L3-F1
#
_cell.length_a   1.000
_cell.length_b   1.000
_cell.length_c   1.000
_cell.angle_alpha   90.00
_cell.angle_beta   90.00
_cell.angle_gamma   90.00
#
_symmetry.space_group_name_H-M   'P 1'
#
loop_
_entity.id
_entity.type
_entity.pdbx_description
1 polymer ?
#
loop_
_entity_poly.entity_id
_entity_poly.type
_entity_poly.pdbx_seq_one_letter_code
_entity_poly.pdbx_strand_id
1 'polypeptide(L)'
;MVYNHTRQQYNYVDVTTTNPVIFQTGRLTAYFSQAFNWNNSQFYNFDAPTMEFLPGTIYLDLVGSGSRCQTPAITIAAGDHLVKSGIATRLTDSSNHPIAGGVATAYVGGWKTVGTTNSYGYACAAFDGTLGNTSVRMVYNGSSQKITQHQPTNSIYAFQTGDVTLELRNSGNGLIDTGMASYYASGWHTIGNTSGGQVHVDLLPGSYSFAMKYNGTRQQMNHVAVADGSVVTFQTTGVTVELRNSSGVLFDTGSASYYASGWHSIGDTSGGTATVEMLPGSYSFAMKYNG
;
A
#
# COMPACT_ATOMS: atom_id res chain seq x y z
N MET A 1 -11.41 45.85 3.80
CA MET A 1 -12.69 45.15 3.54
C MET A 1 -12.62 43.74 4.10
N VAL A 2 -13.71 43.23 4.67
CA VAL A 2 -13.89 41.80 4.97
C VAL A 2 -15.02 41.31 4.08
N TYR A 3 -14.81 40.19 3.39
CA TYR A 3 -15.80 39.57 2.51
C TYR A 3 -15.55 38.07 2.48
N ASN A 4 -16.59 37.25 2.63
CA ASN A 4 -16.48 35.78 2.67
C ASN A 4 -15.34 35.28 3.57
N HIS A 5 -15.26 35.83 4.80
CA HIS A 5 -14.22 35.49 5.79
C HIS A 5 -12.76 35.71 5.33
N THR A 6 -12.56 36.44 4.23
CA THR A 6 -11.25 36.95 3.79
C THR A 6 -11.17 38.44 4.07
N ARG A 7 -9.95 38.95 4.25
CA ARG A 7 -9.70 40.36 4.57
C ARG A 7 -8.59 40.91 3.70
N GLN A 8 -8.86 42.06 3.10
CA GLN A 8 -7.86 42.88 2.42
C GLN A 8 -7.83 44.28 3.03
N GLN A 9 -6.64 44.85 3.19
CA GLN A 9 -6.43 46.19 3.71
C GLN A 9 -5.35 46.90 2.90
N TYR A 10 -5.61 48.17 2.58
CA TYR A 10 -4.60 49.11 2.14
C TYR A 10 -4.29 50.08 3.27
N ASN A 11 -3.02 50.44 3.43
CA ASN A 11 -2.56 51.39 4.42
C ASN A 11 -2.07 52.65 3.72
N TYR A 12 -2.34 53.82 4.30
CA TYR A 12 -1.83 55.12 3.83
C TYR A 12 -2.21 55.47 2.37
N VAL A 13 -3.46 55.23 1.97
CA VAL A 13 -3.95 55.57 0.62
C VAL A 13 -4.12 57.09 0.47
N ASP A 14 -3.44 57.68 -0.50
CA ASP A 14 -3.65 59.08 -0.89
C ASP A 14 -4.89 59.18 -1.79
N VAL A 15 -5.99 59.66 -1.20
CA VAL A 15 -7.29 59.79 -1.87
C VAL A 15 -7.34 60.88 -2.93
N THR A 16 -6.33 61.75 -3.01
CA THR A 16 -6.24 62.75 -4.10
C THR A 16 -5.73 62.14 -5.40
N THR A 17 -5.03 61.01 -5.32
CA THR A 17 -4.47 60.30 -6.48
C THR A 17 -5.14 58.95 -6.71
N THR A 18 -5.82 58.40 -5.71
CA THR A 18 -6.55 57.12 -5.78
C THR A 18 -8.01 57.30 -5.37
N ASN A 19 -8.87 57.55 -6.36
CA ASN A 19 -10.32 57.61 -6.20
C ASN A 19 -11.00 57.10 -7.49
N PRO A 20 -11.76 55.97 -7.44
CA PRO A 20 -12.15 55.22 -6.24
C PRO A 20 -11.03 54.32 -5.67
N VAL A 21 -11.11 54.01 -4.38
CA VAL A 21 -10.31 52.93 -3.75
C VAL A 21 -10.96 51.59 -4.08
N ILE A 22 -10.30 50.77 -4.89
CA ILE A 22 -10.87 49.53 -5.44
C ILE A 22 -10.43 48.31 -4.63
N PHE A 23 -11.40 47.54 -4.15
CA PHE A 23 -11.23 46.16 -3.69
C PHE A 23 -11.86 45.25 -4.74
N GLN A 24 -11.06 44.35 -5.32
CA GLN A 24 -11.52 43.42 -6.35
C GLN A 24 -11.25 41.99 -5.87
N THR A 25 -12.30 41.18 -5.89
CA THR A 25 -12.21 39.75 -5.55
C THR A 25 -11.59 38.96 -6.69
N GLY A 26 -11.15 37.75 -6.38
CA GLY A 26 -10.92 36.68 -7.35
C GLY A 26 -11.92 35.56 -7.14
N ARG A 27 -12.29 34.93 -8.25
CA ARG A 27 -13.24 33.83 -8.31
C ARG A 27 -12.52 32.49 -8.30
N LEU A 28 -12.98 31.57 -7.45
CA LEU A 28 -12.61 30.17 -7.51
C LEU A 28 -13.84 29.33 -7.83
N THR A 29 -13.80 28.62 -8.95
CA THR A 29 -14.70 27.51 -9.26
C THR A 29 -14.00 26.19 -8.93
N ALA A 30 -14.56 25.40 -8.02
CA ALA A 30 -13.98 24.13 -7.57
C ALA A 30 -14.97 22.97 -7.73
N TYR A 31 -14.54 21.91 -8.41
CA TYR A 31 -15.32 20.70 -8.67
C TYR A 31 -14.90 19.56 -7.74
N PHE A 32 -15.84 19.11 -6.92
CA PHE A 32 -15.70 17.95 -6.04
C PHE A 32 -17.08 17.30 -5.84
N SER A 33 -17.12 15.97 -5.72
CA SER A 33 -18.36 15.19 -5.76
C SER A 33 -19.26 15.31 -4.53
N GLN A 34 -18.81 15.99 -3.48
CA GLN A 34 -19.53 16.18 -2.22
C GLN A 34 -19.27 17.58 -1.67
N ALA A 35 -20.02 18.01 -0.66
CA ALA A 35 -19.73 19.25 0.07
C ALA A 35 -18.35 19.17 0.75
N PHE A 36 -17.64 20.31 0.79
CA PHE A 36 -16.31 20.43 1.37
C PHE A 36 -16.11 21.81 1.99
N ASN A 37 -15.04 21.93 2.77
CA ASN A 37 -14.68 23.18 3.43
C ASN A 37 -13.49 23.84 2.74
N TRP A 38 -13.28 25.11 3.06
CA TRP A 38 -12.02 25.79 2.83
C TRP A 38 -11.55 26.43 4.14
N ASN A 39 -10.26 26.76 4.22
CA ASN A 39 -9.73 27.47 5.37
C ASN A 39 -8.63 28.48 5.00
N ASN A 40 -8.49 29.49 5.85
CA ASN A 40 -7.43 30.50 5.83
C ASN A 40 -6.98 30.85 7.27
N SER A 41 -6.94 29.85 8.16
CA SER A 41 -6.77 29.86 9.64
C SER A 41 -8.01 29.39 10.41
N GLN A 42 -9.18 29.38 9.76
CA GLN A 42 -10.43 28.82 10.30
C GLN A 42 -11.19 28.12 9.17
N PHE A 43 -12.01 27.13 9.52
CA PHE A 43 -12.79 26.35 8.55
C PHE A 43 -14.13 27.01 8.24
N TYR A 44 -14.46 27.07 6.96
CA TYR A 44 -15.72 27.57 6.45
C TYR A 44 -16.23 26.64 5.35
N ASN A 45 -17.55 26.56 5.17
CA ASN A 45 -18.12 25.84 4.05
C ASN A 45 -17.73 26.52 2.73
N PHE A 46 -17.48 25.72 1.70
CA PHE A 46 -17.33 26.23 0.34
C PHE A 46 -18.69 26.21 -0.38
N ASP A 47 -19.15 27.36 -0.84
CA ASP A 47 -20.39 27.48 -1.62
C ASP A 47 -20.16 27.01 -3.06
N ALA A 48 -20.23 25.69 -3.25
CA ALA A 48 -19.96 25.05 -4.52
C ALA A 48 -20.99 25.42 -5.62
N PRO A 49 -20.58 25.50 -6.89
CA PRO A 49 -19.22 25.24 -7.37
C PRO A 49 -18.31 26.47 -7.32
N THR A 50 -18.83 27.68 -7.05
CA THR A 50 -18.08 28.92 -7.25
C THR A 50 -18.24 29.89 -6.10
N MET A 51 -17.11 30.40 -5.60
CA MET A 51 -17.05 31.36 -4.51
C MET A 51 -16.03 32.47 -4.82
N GLU A 52 -16.33 33.68 -4.37
CA GLU A 52 -15.48 34.87 -4.52
C GLU A 52 -14.71 35.12 -3.22
N PHE A 53 -13.43 35.50 -3.35
CA PHE A 53 -12.53 35.75 -2.24
C PHE A 53 -11.81 37.08 -2.45
N LEU A 54 -11.55 37.84 -1.38
CA LEU A 54 -10.54 38.89 -1.47
C LEU A 54 -9.15 38.24 -1.65
N PRO A 55 -8.20 38.94 -2.30
CA PRO A 55 -6.89 38.38 -2.59
C PRO A 55 -6.19 37.82 -1.35
N GLY A 56 -5.62 36.63 -1.48
CA GLY A 56 -4.99 35.91 -0.38
C GLY A 56 -4.77 34.43 -0.68
N THR A 57 -4.36 33.69 0.34
CA THR A 57 -4.13 32.25 0.26
C THR A 57 -5.21 31.50 1.03
N ILE A 58 -5.75 30.46 0.40
CA ILE A 58 -6.70 29.53 1.01
C ILE A 58 -6.25 28.08 0.81
N TYR A 59 -6.87 27.17 1.55
CA TYR A 59 -6.73 25.73 1.39
C TYR A 59 -8.11 25.10 1.27
N LEU A 60 -8.26 24.05 0.46
CA LEU A 60 -9.50 23.25 0.43
C LEU A 60 -9.33 22.06 1.37
N ASP A 61 -10.33 21.77 2.20
CA ASP A 61 -10.41 20.56 3.02
C ASP A 61 -11.51 19.67 2.42
N LEU A 62 -11.09 18.72 1.58
CA LEU A 62 -11.98 17.98 0.68
C LEU A 62 -12.76 16.86 1.38
N VAL A 63 -12.26 16.34 2.50
CA VAL A 63 -12.88 15.19 3.16
C VAL A 63 -13.01 15.39 4.66
N GLY A 64 -14.24 15.23 5.16
CA GLY A 64 -14.56 15.28 6.59
C GLY A 64 -14.49 16.68 7.20
N SER A 65 -14.80 16.77 8.49
CA SER A 65 -14.56 17.97 9.30
C SER A 65 -13.19 17.86 10.01
N GLY A 66 -12.44 18.97 10.06
CA GLY A 66 -11.23 19.10 10.86
C GLY A 66 -9.91 18.74 10.17
N SER A 67 -9.71 19.10 8.90
CA SER A 67 -8.45 18.87 8.16
C SER A 67 -8.08 17.40 7.99
N ARG A 68 -9.05 16.51 7.70
CA ARG A 68 -8.67 15.13 7.35
C ARG A 68 -8.01 15.06 5.99
N CYS A 69 -8.29 16.00 5.08
CA CYS A 69 -7.57 16.08 3.84
C CYS A 69 -7.54 17.51 3.27
N GLN A 70 -6.48 18.23 3.61
CA GLN A 70 -6.22 19.58 3.12
C GLN A 70 -5.32 19.57 1.87
N THR A 71 -5.70 20.33 0.84
CA THR A 71 -4.89 20.52 -0.37
C THR A 71 -3.67 21.40 -0.11
N PRO A 72 -2.70 21.46 -1.04
CA PRO A 72 -1.77 22.57 -1.11
C PRO A 72 -2.48 23.93 -1.18
N ALA A 73 -1.75 24.98 -0.82
CA ALA A 73 -2.22 26.36 -0.85
C ALA A 73 -2.69 26.78 -2.26
N ILE A 74 -3.80 27.50 -2.32
CA ILE A 74 -4.32 28.17 -3.51
C ILE A 74 -4.24 29.67 -3.25
N THR A 75 -3.43 30.38 -4.03
CA THR A 75 -3.39 31.84 -4.01
C THR A 75 -4.42 32.38 -4.99
N ILE A 76 -5.26 33.29 -4.52
CA ILE A 76 -6.26 34.00 -5.29
C ILE A 76 -5.82 35.45 -5.39
N ALA A 77 -5.71 35.97 -6.61
CA ALA A 77 -5.43 37.37 -6.91
C ALA A 77 -6.70 38.12 -7.32
N ALA A 78 -6.62 39.44 -7.33
CA ALA A 78 -7.71 40.29 -7.78
C ALA A 78 -8.00 40.04 -9.27
N GLY A 79 -9.27 39.76 -9.60
CA GLY A 79 -9.73 39.48 -10.96
C GLY A 79 -9.50 38.06 -11.44
N ASP A 80 -9.00 37.16 -10.59
CA ASP A 80 -8.81 35.76 -10.96
C ASP A 80 -10.13 35.07 -11.33
N HIS A 81 -10.05 34.10 -12.24
CA HIS A 81 -11.10 33.14 -12.56
C HIS A 81 -10.54 31.73 -12.51
N LEU A 82 -10.12 31.30 -11.32
CA LEU A 82 -9.52 29.99 -11.13
C LEU A 82 -10.58 28.89 -11.30
N VAL A 83 -10.19 27.83 -12.00
CA VAL A 83 -10.98 26.60 -12.10
C VAL A 83 -10.13 25.47 -11.56
N LYS A 84 -10.66 24.71 -10.60
CA LYS A 84 -9.97 23.59 -9.95
C LYS A 84 -10.85 22.35 -9.90
N SER A 85 -10.23 21.18 -10.01
CA SER A 85 -10.84 19.88 -9.71
C SER A 85 -10.12 19.24 -8.53
N GLY A 86 -10.87 18.92 -7.48
CA GLY A 86 -10.35 18.24 -6.29
C GLY A 86 -10.28 16.73 -6.48
N ILE A 87 -9.17 16.11 -6.09
CA ILE A 87 -9.03 14.66 -6.01
C ILE A 87 -8.68 14.32 -4.57
N ALA A 88 -9.41 13.38 -3.98
CA ALA A 88 -9.06 12.75 -2.72
C ALA A 88 -8.92 11.24 -2.89
N THR A 89 -7.98 10.64 -2.17
CA THR A 89 -7.82 9.19 -2.09
C THR A 89 -8.00 8.73 -0.67
N ARG A 90 -8.58 7.55 -0.48
CA ARG A 90 -8.64 6.84 0.80
C ARG A 90 -7.89 5.53 0.67
N LEU A 91 -7.00 5.20 1.61
CA LEU A 91 -6.35 3.90 1.73
C LEU A 91 -6.73 3.26 3.07
N THR A 92 -7.23 2.03 3.02
CA THR A 92 -7.58 1.25 4.21
C THR A 92 -7.06 -0.17 4.15
N ASP A 93 -6.99 -0.82 5.31
CA ASP A 93 -6.75 -2.25 5.42
C ASP A 93 -8.00 -3.08 5.05
N SER A 94 -7.86 -4.40 5.06
CA SER A 94 -8.97 -5.36 4.85
C SER A 94 -10.13 -5.16 5.83
N SER A 95 -9.85 -4.66 7.03
CA SER A 95 -10.82 -4.37 8.08
C SER A 95 -11.37 -2.93 8.06
N ASN A 96 -11.10 -2.16 6.99
CA ASN A 96 -11.49 -0.77 6.79
C ASN A 96 -10.80 0.26 7.72
N HIS A 97 -9.74 -0.11 8.45
CA HIS A 97 -8.94 0.84 9.21
C HIS A 97 -8.07 1.69 8.28
N PRO A 98 -7.86 2.99 8.59
CA PRO A 98 -7.05 3.87 7.77
C PRO A 98 -5.57 3.48 7.75
N ILE A 99 -4.93 3.56 6.58
CA ILE A 99 -3.50 3.33 6.40
C ILE A 99 -2.80 4.63 6.01
N ALA A 100 -1.80 5.02 6.80
CA ALA A 100 -0.87 6.09 6.47
C ALA A 100 0.28 5.59 5.58
N GLY A 101 0.88 6.49 4.79
CA GLY A 101 2.10 6.21 4.02
C GLY A 101 1.89 5.76 2.57
N GLY A 102 0.65 5.56 2.12
CA GLY A 102 0.35 5.29 0.71
C GLY A 102 0.56 6.52 -0.17
N VAL A 103 1.26 6.39 -1.30
CA VAL A 103 1.57 7.51 -2.19
C VAL A 103 0.60 7.53 -3.37
N ALA A 104 -0.17 8.61 -3.48
CA ALA A 104 -1.18 8.81 -4.50
C ALA A 104 -0.70 9.76 -5.62
N THR A 105 -0.99 9.40 -6.87
CA THR A 105 -0.74 10.21 -8.07
C THR A 105 -1.95 10.18 -9.01
N ALA A 106 -2.24 11.28 -9.69
CA ALA A 106 -3.34 11.41 -10.65
C ALA A 106 -2.81 11.70 -12.06
N TYR A 107 -3.47 11.16 -13.08
CA TYR A 107 -3.13 11.44 -14.48
C TYR A 107 -3.86 12.69 -14.97
N VAL A 108 -3.19 13.85 -14.96
CA VAL A 108 -3.73 15.16 -15.33
C VAL A 108 -2.77 15.84 -16.31
N GLY A 109 -2.84 15.42 -17.59
CA GLY A 109 -1.84 15.78 -18.61
C GLY A 109 -0.46 15.16 -18.37
N GLY A 110 -0.39 14.18 -17.46
CA GLY A 110 0.82 13.57 -16.91
C GLY A 110 0.58 13.11 -15.48
N TRP A 111 1.42 12.22 -14.95
CA TRP A 111 1.31 11.78 -13.55
C TRP A 111 1.74 12.89 -12.61
N LYS A 112 0.79 13.45 -11.86
CA LYS A 112 1.02 14.49 -10.85
C LYS A 112 0.74 13.96 -9.45
N THR A 113 1.48 14.46 -8.47
CA THR A 113 1.31 14.08 -7.06
C THR A 113 -0.05 14.52 -6.53
N VAL A 114 -0.76 13.60 -5.89
CA VAL A 114 -1.93 13.91 -5.05
C VAL A 114 -1.49 14.06 -3.60
N GLY A 115 -0.60 13.19 -3.12
CA GLY A 115 -0.01 13.28 -1.78
C GLY A 115 0.29 11.91 -1.20
N THR A 116 0.62 11.89 0.10
CA THR A 116 0.80 10.66 0.89
C THR A 116 -0.33 10.55 1.89
N THR A 117 -0.91 9.35 2.07
CA THR A 117 -2.01 9.16 3.00
C THR A 117 -1.57 9.44 4.43
N ASN A 118 -2.35 10.25 5.14
CA ASN A 118 -2.10 10.59 6.54
C ASN A 118 -2.66 9.52 7.50
N SER A 119 -2.64 9.78 8.81
CA SER A 119 -3.19 8.89 9.84
C SER A 119 -4.69 8.59 9.70
N TYR A 120 -5.43 9.37 8.90
CA TYR A 120 -6.83 9.13 8.56
C TYR A 120 -6.99 8.35 7.25
N GLY A 121 -5.88 7.95 6.61
CA GLY A 121 -5.88 7.20 5.36
C GLY A 121 -6.11 8.08 4.12
N TYR A 122 -6.05 9.41 4.24
CA TYR A 122 -6.38 10.32 3.14
C TYR A 122 -5.19 11.07 2.57
N ALA A 123 -5.20 11.27 1.25
CA ALA A 123 -4.34 12.20 0.52
C ALA A 123 -5.18 12.96 -0.52
N CYS A 124 -4.86 14.23 -0.78
CA CYS A 124 -5.66 15.04 -1.71
C CYS A 124 -4.89 16.22 -2.28
N ALA A 125 -5.32 16.63 -3.47
CA ALA A 125 -4.84 17.81 -4.16
C ALA A 125 -5.96 18.42 -5.03
N ALA A 126 -5.80 19.69 -5.38
CA ALA A 126 -6.61 20.37 -6.37
C ALA A 126 -5.76 20.65 -7.63
N PHE A 127 -6.30 20.31 -8.80
CA PHE A 127 -5.62 20.49 -10.08
C PHE A 127 -6.33 21.55 -10.93
N ASP A 128 -5.58 22.25 -11.78
CA ASP A 128 -6.14 23.26 -12.69
C ASP A 128 -7.10 22.67 -13.72
N GLY A 129 -8.18 23.40 -13.97
CA GLY A 129 -9.18 23.10 -14.98
C GLY A 129 -10.29 22.13 -14.52
N THR A 130 -11.17 21.80 -15.46
CA THR A 130 -12.18 20.76 -15.29
C THR A 130 -11.60 19.41 -15.69
N LEU A 131 -11.72 18.43 -14.81
CA LEU A 131 -11.36 17.05 -15.13
C LEU A 131 -12.59 16.25 -15.61
N GLY A 132 -12.31 15.12 -16.26
CA GLY A 132 -13.32 14.13 -16.66
C GLY A 132 -12.97 12.76 -16.06
N ASN A 133 -12.95 11.73 -16.91
CA ASN A 133 -12.43 10.41 -16.53
C ASN A 133 -10.94 10.52 -16.19
N THR A 134 -10.63 10.36 -14.91
CA THR A 134 -9.29 10.57 -14.37
C THR A 134 -8.82 9.30 -13.69
N SER A 135 -7.64 8.82 -14.07
CA SER A 135 -6.96 7.71 -13.41
C SER A 135 -6.15 8.21 -12.21
N VAL A 136 -6.30 7.55 -11.07
CA VAL A 136 -5.48 7.75 -9.89
C VAL A 136 -4.78 6.43 -9.55
N ARG A 137 -3.48 6.52 -9.25
CA ARG A 137 -2.63 5.39 -8.85
C ARG A 137 -2.23 5.57 -7.39
N MET A 138 -2.42 4.53 -6.60
CA MET A 138 -1.93 4.39 -5.23
C MET A 138 -0.75 3.43 -5.22
N VAL A 139 0.34 3.82 -4.54
CA VAL A 139 1.50 2.97 -4.28
C VAL A 139 1.60 2.73 -2.78
N TYR A 140 1.63 1.48 -2.35
CA TYR A 140 1.77 1.09 -0.95
C TYR A 140 2.54 -0.23 -0.86
N ASN A 141 3.46 -0.36 0.09
CA ASN A 141 4.28 -1.57 0.27
C ASN A 141 4.96 -2.05 -1.04
N GLY A 142 5.46 -1.10 -1.83
CA GLY A 142 6.20 -1.36 -3.07
C GLY A 142 5.35 -1.77 -4.28
N SER A 143 4.04 -1.96 -4.13
CA SER A 143 3.12 -2.29 -5.21
C SER A 143 2.18 -1.13 -5.55
N SER A 144 1.45 -1.24 -6.67
CA SER A 144 0.55 -0.18 -7.11
C SER A 144 -0.78 -0.70 -7.62
N GLN A 145 -1.85 0.04 -7.29
CA GLN A 145 -3.20 -0.13 -7.84
C GLN A 145 -3.60 1.16 -8.57
N LYS A 146 -4.45 1.04 -9.59
CA LYS A 146 -4.97 2.18 -10.35
C LYS A 146 -6.48 2.09 -10.49
N ILE A 147 -7.17 3.18 -10.19
CA ILE A 147 -8.62 3.32 -10.34
C ILE A 147 -8.89 4.48 -11.30
N THR A 148 -9.84 4.31 -12.21
CA THR A 148 -10.31 5.37 -13.10
C THR A 148 -11.79 5.62 -12.83
N GLN A 149 -12.15 6.88 -12.62
CA GLN A 149 -13.54 7.30 -12.40
C GLN A 149 -13.76 8.71 -12.97
N HIS A 150 -15.03 9.08 -13.14
CA HIS A 150 -15.41 10.41 -13.58
C HIS A 150 -15.31 11.42 -12.44
N GLN A 151 -14.22 12.20 -12.41
CA GLN A 151 -13.85 13.03 -11.26
C GLN A 151 -14.95 13.98 -10.79
N PRO A 152 -15.66 14.74 -11.65
CA PRO A 152 -16.63 15.73 -11.18
C PRO A 152 -17.76 15.18 -10.30
N THR A 153 -18.18 13.94 -10.56
CA THR A 153 -19.29 13.27 -9.86
C THR A 153 -18.81 12.15 -8.94
N ASN A 154 -17.54 11.76 -9.02
CA ASN A 154 -16.91 10.80 -8.14
C ASN A 154 -15.45 11.23 -7.93
N SER A 155 -15.18 12.05 -6.91
CA SER A 155 -13.86 12.66 -6.69
C SER A 155 -13.02 11.95 -5.63
N ILE A 156 -13.58 10.92 -4.97
CA ILE A 156 -12.92 10.13 -3.92
C ILE A 156 -12.56 8.75 -4.47
N TYR A 157 -11.27 8.44 -4.49
CA TYR A 157 -10.73 7.17 -4.99
C TYR A 157 -10.40 6.28 -3.80
N ALA A 158 -11.19 5.23 -3.59
CA ALA A 158 -11.03 4.30 -2.49
C ALA A 158 -10.12 3.13 -2.89
N PHE A 159 -9.01 2.96 -2.18
CA PHE A 159 -8.10 1.84 -2.28
C PHE A 159 -8.17 1.03 -0.98
N GLN A 160 -8.16 -0.28 -1.08
CA GLN A 160 -8.19 -1.18 0.06
C GLN A 160 -7.15 -2.27 -0.15
N THR A 161 -6.36 -2.57 0.88
CA THR A 161 -5.51 -3.77 0.88
C THR A 161 -6.34 -5.00 1.22
N GLY A 162 -5.87 -6.17 0.80
CA GLY A 162 -6.37 -7.45 1.27
C GLY A 162 -5.42 -8.06 2.27
N ASP A 163 -5.96 -8.76 3.27
CA ASP A 163 -5.15 -9.61 4.13
C ASP A 163 -4.75 -10.86 3.34
N VAL A 164 -3.43 -11.06 3.19
CA VAL A 164 -2.87 -12.23 2.53
C VAL A 164 -2.19 -13.09 3.58
N THR A 165 -2.70 -14.31 3.74
CA THR A 165 -2.11 -15.31 4.62
C THR A 165 -1.10 -16.15 3.86
N LEU A 166 0.11 -16.28 4.39
CA LEU A 166 1.10 -17.24 3.93
C LEU A 166 1.18 -18.39 4.92
N GLU A 167 1.10 -19.61 4.42
CA GLU A 167 1.16 -20.82 5.24
C GLU A 167 2.38 -21.67 4.85
N LEU A 168 2.97 -22.33 5.84
CA LEU A 168 3.91 -23.44 5.61
C LEU A 168 3.29 -24.72 6.16
N ARG A 169 3.18 -25.75 5.30
CA ARG A 169 2.59 -27.05 5.65
C ARG A 169 3.55 -28.20 5.42
N ASN A 170 3.49 -29.20 6.31
CA ASN A 170 4.16 -30.49 6.18
C ASN A 170 3.48 -31.37 5.12
N SER A 171 4.14 -32.40 4.63
CA SER A 171 3.58 -33.32 3.61
C SER A 171 2.26 -34.01 3.96
N GLY A 172 1.89 -34.03 5.25
CA GLY A 172 0.59 -34.47 5.76
C GLY A 172 -0.46 -33.36 5.94
N ASN A 173 -0.25 -32.16 5.39
CA ASN A 173 -1.07 -30.95 5.52
C ASN A 173 -1.10 -30.28 6.90
N GLY A 174 -0.29 -30.74 7.85
CA GLY A 174 -0.12 -30.11 9.16
C GLY A 174 0.68 -28.81 9.06
N LEU A 175 0.30 -27.79 9.82
CA LEU A 175 0.95 -26.49 9.83
C LEU A 175 2.34 -26.55 10.49
N ILE A 176 3.30 -25.78 9.95
CA ILE A 176 4.68 -25.70 10.42
C ILE A 176 5.04 -24.26 10.82
N ASP A 177 5.60 -24.10 12.02
CA ASP A 177 6.19 -22.85 12.50
C ASP A 177 7.61 -22.63 11.97
N THR A 178 8.12 -21.40 12.11
CA THR A 178 9.51 -20.99 11.80
C THR A 178 9.86 -20.81 10.33
N GLY A 179 8.91 -21.01 9.40
CA GLY A 179 9.11 -20.68 7.99
C GLY A 179 9.19 -19.17 7.78
N MET A 180 10.29 -18.66 7.23
CA MET A 180 10.46 -17.22 6.98
C MET A 180 9.89 -16.82 5.62
N ALA A 181 8.79 -16.08 5.64
CA ALA A 181 8.07 -15.65 4.45
C ALA A 181 8.49 -14.25 3.97
N SER A 182 8.40 -14.04 2.66
CA SER A 182 8.70 -12.78 1.99
C SER A 182 7.88 -12.63 0.71
N TYR A 183 7.70 -11.40 0.25
CA TYR A 183 7.10 -11.08 -1.04
C TYR A 183 7.99 -10.15 -1.86
N TYR A 184 7.80 -10.16 -3.17
CA TYR A 184 8.48 -9.29 -4.11
C TYR A 184 7.54 -8.21 -4.63
N ALA A 185 7.98 -6.95 -4.50
CA ALA A 185 7.35 -5.79 -5.11
C ALA A 185 8.42 -4.91 -5.77
N SER A 186 8.82 -3.78 -5.16
CA SER A 186 9.97 -2.98 -5.58
C SER A 186 11.31 -3.51 -5.03
N GLY A 187 11.38 -4.82 -4.76
CA GLY A 187 12.40 -5.48 -3.97
C GLY A 187 11.79 -6.61 -3.14
N TRP A 188 12.64 -7.42 -2.50
CA TRP A 188 12.19 -8.44 -1.56
C TRP A 188 11.91 -7.82 -0.19
N HIS A 189 10.70 -8.03 0.31
CA HIS A 189 10.25 -7.58 1.62
C HIS A 189 10.01 -8.80 2.51
N THR A 190 10.67 -8.83 3.68
CA THR A 190 10.42 -9.87 4.69
C THR A 190 9.09 -9.59 5.38
N ILE A 191 8.24 -10.61 5.48
CA ILE A 191 6.98 -10.54 6.23
C ILE A 191 7.23 -10.96 7.67
N GLY A 192 7.91 -12.10 7.87
CA GLY A 192 8.18 -12.66 9.19
C GLY A 192 8.24 -14.18 9.14
N ASN A 193 8.35 -14.81 10.31
CA ASN A 193 8.27 -16.26 10.45
C ASN A 193 6.82 -16.70 10.64
N THR A 194 6.48 -17.89 10.18
CA THR A 194 5.19 -18.53 10.52
C THR A 194 5.11 -18.81 12.03
N SER A 195 3.96 -18.50 12.61
CA SER A 195 3.60 -18.77 14.00
C SER A 195 2.16 -19.30 14.03
N GLY A 196 1.92 -20.46 14.64
CA GLY A 196 0.70 -21.22 14.40
C GLY A 196 0.56 -21.67 12.94
N GLY A 197 1.67 -21.78 12.20
CA GLY A 197 1.69 -22.16 10.78
C GLY A 197 1.51 -21.05 9.77
N GLN A 198 1.20 -19.83 10.21
CA GLN A 198 0.73 -18.75 9.35
C GLN A 198 1.50 -17.46 9.61
N VAL A 199 1.54 -16.59 8.61
CA VAL A 199 1.98 -15.20 8.72
C VAL A 199 1.18 -14.33 7.74
N HIS A 200 0.87 -13.09 8.14
CA HIS A 200 -0.07 -12.22 7.44
C HIS A 200 0.61 -10.98 6.87
N VAL A 201 0.10 -10.47 5.76
CA VAL A 201 0.52 -9.19 5.18
C VAL A 201 -0.62 -8.51 4.43
N ASP A 202 -0.80 -7.22 4.70
CA ASP A 202 -1.70 -6.36 3.93
C ASP A 202 -1.06 -5.92 2.62
N LEU A 203 -1.67 -6.32 1.50
CA LEU A 203 -1.21 -5.98 0.15
C LEU A 203 -2.35 -5.39 -0.68
N LEU A 204 -2.03 -4.40 -1.51
CA LEU A 204 -2.95 -3.97 -2.57
C LEU A 204 -3.25 -5.17 -3.50
N PRO A 205 -4.50 -5.37 -3.96
CA PRO A 205 -4.83 -6.47 -4.88
C PRO A 205 -3.92 -6.46 -6.11
N GLY A 206 -3.47 -7.63 -6.55
CA GLY A 206 -2.50 -7.71 -7.65
C GLY A 206 -1.83 -9.06 -7.78
N SER A 207 -0.79 -9.12 -8.61
CA SER A 207 0.02 -10.32 -8.82
C SER A 207 1.40 -10.12 -8.23
N TYR A 208 1.82 -11.03 -7.35
CA TYR A 208 3.06 -10.94 -6.59
C TYR A 208 3.90 -12.20 -6.77
N SER A 209 5.18 -12.11 -6.42
CA SER A 209 5.98 -13.31 -6.14
C SER A 209 6.15 -13.44 -4.64
N PHE A 210 5.97 -14.64 -4.10
CA PHE A 210 6.17 -14.95 -2.70
C PHE A 210 7.32 -15.94 -2.55
N ALA A 211 7.99 -15.91 -1.41
CA ALA A 211 9.00 -16.90 -1.11
C ALA A 211 9.00 -17.29 0.36
N MET A 212 9.30 -18.55 0.60
CA MET A 212 9.39 -19.17 1.91
C MET A 212 10.79 -19.74 2.09
N LYS A 213 11.45 -19.40 3.19
CA LYS A 213 12.68 -20.05 3.63
C LYS A 213 12.37 -21.00 4.78
N TYR A 214 12.81 -22.24 4.66
CA TYR A 214 12.64 -23.26 5.69
C TYR A 214 13.78 -24.27 5.57
N ASN A 215 14.33 -24.71 6.70
CA ASN A 215 15.38 -25.74 6.75
C ASN A 215 16.56 -25.46 5.79
N GLY A 216 17.03 -24.20 5.77
CA GLY A 216 18.20 -23.78 5.00
C GLY A 216 17.95 -23.59 3.50
N THR A 217 16.73 -23.84 2.98
CA THR A 217 16.38 -23.60 1.58
C THR A 217 15.30 -22.55 1.39
N ARG A 218 15.09 -22.16 0.13
CA ARG A 218 14.13 -21.15 -0.28
C ARG A 218 13.31 -21.65 -1.46
N GLN A 219 11.99 -21.64 -1.32
CA GLN A 219 11.06 -21.82 -2.43
C GLN A 219 10.47 -20.47 -2.81
N GLN A 220 10.25 -20.25 -4.10
CA GLN A 220 9.60 -19.05 -4.63
C GLN A 220 8.43 -19.45 -5.53
N MET A 221 7.29 -18.78 -5.37
CA MET A 221 6.13 -18.85 -6.25
C MET A 221 5.98 -17.51 -6.95
N ASN A 222 5.84 -17.52 -8.27
CA ASN A 222 5.73 -16.32 -9.09
C ASN A 222 4.29 -16.11 -9.56
N HIS A 223 3.94 -14.84 -9.81
CA HIS A 223 2.66 -14.43 -10.40
C HIS A 223 1.41 -14.90 -9.63
N VAL A 224 1.52 -15.00 -8.30
CA VAL A 224 0.40 -15.35 -7.43
C VAL A 224 -0.55 -14.15 -7.37
N ALA A 225 -1.75 -14.31 -7.91
CA ALA A 225 -2.80 -13.32 -7.81
C ALA A 225 -3.37 -13.33 -6.38
N VAL A 226 -3.46 -12.15 -5.77
CA VAL A 226 -3.99 -11.97 -4.42
C VAL A 226 -5.01 -10.84 -4.39
N ALA A 227 -6.00 -11.04 -3.54
CA ALA A 227 -7.00 -10.11 -3.07
C ALA A 227 -7.24 -10.38 -1.57
N ASP A 228 -8.21 -9.71 -0.98
CA ASP A 228 -8.56 -9.92 0.43
C ASP A 228 -8.92 -11.39 0.73
N GLY A 229 -8.37 -11.93 1.82
CA GLY A 229 -8.54 -13.32 2.25
C GLY A 229 -7.76 -14.36 1.43
N SER A 230 -6.81 -13.94 0.58
CA SER A 230 -6.01 -14.90 -0.19
C SER A 230 -5.07 -15.71 0.69
N VAL A 231 -4.96 -17.01 0.40
CA VAL A 231 -4.04 -17.91 1.09
C VAL A 231 -2.98 -18.42 0.12
N VAL A 232 -1.71 -18.26 0.47
CA VAL A 232 -0.56 -18.74 -0.30
C VAL A 232 0.14 -19.84 0.50
N THR A 233 -0.05 -21.08 0.08
CA THR A 233 0.47 -22.25 0.80
C THR A 233 1.80 -22.72 0.21
N PHE A 234 2.84 -22.74 1.04
CA PHE A 234 4.07 -23.46 0.77
C PHE A 234 3.98 -24.86 1.38
N GLN A 235 4.19 -25.87 0.55
CA GLN A 235 4.02 -27.26 0.90
C GLN A 235 5.37 -27.96 0.88
N THR A 236 5.82 -28.49 2.02
CA THR A 236 7.03 -29.31 2.07
C THR A 236 6.75 -30.72 1.54
N THR A 237 7.83 -31.41 1.20
CA THR A 237 7.87 -32.83 0.87
C THR A 237 8.53 -33.57 2.04
N GLY A 238 7.88 -34.62 2.51
CA GLY A 238 8.46 -35.57 3.45
C GLY A 238 9.47 -36.44 2.71
N VAL A 239 10.74 -36.29 3.07
CA VAL A 239 11.83 -37.05 2.47
C VAL A 239 12.25 -38.14 3.43
N THR A 240 12.32 -39.37 2.94
CA THR A 240 12.84 -40.53 3.66
C THR A 240 14.18 -40.93 3.06
N VAL A 241 15.22 -40.96 3.88
CA VAL A 241 16.52 -41.53 3.54
C VAL A 241 16.60 -42.91 4.17
N GLU A 242 16.96 -43.91 3.37
CA GLU A 242 17.07 -45.30 3.82
C GLU A 242 18.53 -45.75 3.81
N LEU A 243 18.92 -46.50 4.84
CA LEU A 243 20.16 -47.28 4.84
C LEU A 243 19.80 -48.76 4.67
N ARG A 244 20.40 -49.39 3.65
CA ARG A 244 20.21 -50.82 3.35
C ARG A 244 21.54 -51.53 3.30
N ASN A 245 21.57 -52.78 3.76
CA ASN A 245 22.72 -53.65 3.62
C ASN A 245 22.82 -54.23 2.18
N SER A 246 23.86 -55.04 1.92
CA SER A 246 24.09 -55.66 0.60
C SER A 246 22.95 -56.58 0.13
N SER A 247 22.12 -57.08 1.04
CA SER A 247 20.95 -57.90 0.74
C SER A 247 19.69 -57.06 0.50
N GLY A 248 19.79 -55.73 0.52
CA GLY A 248 18.67 -54.81 0.33
C GLY A 248 17.77 -54.64 1.56
N VAL A 249 18.17 -55.16 2.72
CA VAL A 249 17.42 -55.09 3.98
C VAL A 249 17.77 -53.79 4.72
N LEU A 250 16.74 -53.12 5.26
CA LEU A 250 16.87 -51.92 6.08
C LEU A 250 17.78 -52.15 7.30
N PHE A 251 18.62 -51.16 7.60
CA PHE A 251 19.68 -51.28 8.59
C PHE A 251 19.90 -49.97 9.37
N ASP A 252 20.04 -50.06 10.70
CA ASP A 252 20.12 -48.91 11.61
C ASP A 252 21.54 -48.34 11.76
N THR A 253 21.68 -47.27 12.54
CA THR A 253 22.93 -46.62 12.99
C THR A 253 23.68 -45.78 11.94
N GLY A 254 23.07 -45.53 10.78
CA GLY A 254 23.59 -44.56 9.82
C GLY A 254 23.14 -43.15 10.15
N SER A 255 24.04 -42.17 10.14
CA SER A 255 23.70 -40.76 10.33
C SER A 255 23.42 -40.09 8.98
N ALA A 256 22.17 -39.67 8.75
CA ALA A 256 21.73 -39.02 7.52
C ALA A 256 21.84 -37.49 7.62
N SER A 257 22.20 -36.86 6.50
CA SER A 257 22.27 -35.40 6.35
C SER A 257 21.93 -34.97 4.93
N TYR A 258 21.54 -33.71 4.78
CA TYR A 258 21.35 -33.08 3.47
C TYR A 258 22.12 -31.76 3.38
N TYR A 259 22.45 -31.37 2.16
CA TYR A 259 23.10 -30.10 1.88
C TYR A 259 22.07 -29.05 1.41
N ALA A 260 22.07 -27.91 2.11
CA ALA A 260 21.30 -26.72 1.75
C ALA A 260 22.21 -25.48 1.87
N SER A 261 22.07 -24.66 2.91
CA SER A 261 23.01 -23.57 3.26
C SER A 261 24.24 -24.07 4.04
N GLY A 262 24.61 -25.33 3.86
CA GLY A 262 25.48 -26.11 4.72
C GLY A 262 24.94 -27.54 4.89
N TRP A 263 25.70 -28.40 5.57
CA TRP A 263 25.22 -29.73 5.92
C TRP A 263 24.29 -29.65 7.13
N HIS A 264 23.07 -30.13 6.96
CA HIS A 264 22.05 -30.24 8.01
C HIS A 264 21.83 -31.70 8.37
N SER A 265 21.85 -32.03 9.66
CA SER A 265 21.54 -33.37 10.12
C SER A 265 20.04 -33.67 9.97
N ILE A 266 19.72 -34.84 9.45
CA ILE A 266 18.36 -35.41 9.45
C ILE A 266 18.17 -36.22 10.75
N GLY A 267 19.22 -36.91 11.19
CA GLY A 267 19.22 -37.81 12.34
C GLY A 267 19.80 -39.17 11.96
N ASP A 268 19.85 -40.07 12.94
CA ASP A 268 20.27 -41.45 12.74
C ASP A 268 19.11 -42.31 12.23
N THR A 269 19.41 -43.36 11.46
CA THR A 269 18.39 -44.30 10.99
C THR A 269 17.82 -45.10 12.15
N SER A 270 16.48 -45.16 12.21
CA SER A 270 15.68 -46.01 13.09
C SER A 270 14.69 -46.82 12.26
N GLY A 271 14.72 -48.14 12.38
CA GLY A 271 14.05 -49.03 11.43
C GLY A 271 14.62 -48.93 10.00
N GLY A 272 15.88 -48.50 9.89
CA GLY A 272 16.63 -48.26 8.65
C GLY A 272 16.29 -46.97 7.92
N THR A 273 15.50 -46.08 8.53
CA THR A 273 15.05 -44.84 7.89
C THR A 273 15.30 -43.62 8.77
N ALA A 274 15.55 -42.48 8.13
CA ALA A 274 15.55 -41.16 8.75
C ALA A 274 14.70 -40.21 7.87
N THR A 275 13.87 -39.37 8.48
CA THR A 275 12.90 -38.54 7.76
C THR A 275 13.05 -37.06 8.07
N VAL A 276 12.75 -36.20 7.09
CA VAL A 276 12.75 -34.74 7.24
C VAL A 276 11.75 -34.10 6.29
N GLU A 277 11.13 -33.00 6.73
CA GLU A 277 10.32 -32.15 5.86
C GLU A 277 11.21 -31.08 5.19
N MET A 278 11.13 -31.00 3.87
CA MET A 278 11.95 -30.11 3.05
C MET A 278 11.10 -29.38 2.03
N LEU A 279 11.43 -28.12 1.72
CA LEU A 279 10.79 -27.44 0.60
C LEU A 279 11.11 -28.18 -0.71
N PRO A 280 10.19 -28.24 -1.70
CA PRO A 280 10.45 -28.88 -2.98
C PRO A 280 11.69 -28.32 -3.67
N GLY A 281 12.57 -29.20 -4.15
CA GLY A 281 13.82 -28.82 -4.78
C GLY A 281 14.74 -30.02 -5.01
N SER A 282 15.94 -29.74 -5.52
CA SER A 282 17.00 -30.74 -5.69
C SER A 282 18.04 -30.57 -4.59
N TYR A 283 18.46 -31.68 -4.00
CA TYR A 283 19.31 -31.72 -2.81
C TYR A 283 20.39 -32.77 -2.97
N SER A 284 21.53 -32.54 -2.30
CA SER A 284 22.51 -33.59 -2.05
C SER A 284 22.26 -34.19 -0.68
N PHE A 285 22.37 -35.51 -0.57
CA PHE A 285 22.23 -36.25 0.68
C PHE A 285 23.54 -36.99 0.97
N ALA A 286 23.86 -37.14 2.25
CA ALA A 286 24.98 -37.95 2.70
C ALA A 286 24.53 -38.88 3.81
N MET A 287 25.12 -40.08 3.82
CA MET A 287 24.96 -41.09 4.85
C MET A 287 26.33 -41.42 5.41
N LYS A 288 26.50 -41.28 6.72
CA LYS A 288 27.71 -41.66 7.43
C LYS A 288 27.46 -42.95 8.19
N TYR A 289 28.31 -43.95 8.00
CA TYR A 289 28.24 -45.24 8.71
C TYR A 289 29.65 -45.71 9.03
N ASN A 290 29.92 -46.01 10.31
CA ASN A 290 31.21 -46.48 10.83
C ASN A 290 32.44 -45.56 10.61
N GLY A 291 32.25 -44.25 10.42
CA GLY A 291 33.34 -43.25 10.39
C GLY A 291 33.44 -42.47 9.11
#